data_AF-A0AA92HZW9-F1
#
_entry.id   AF-A0AA92HZW9-F1
#
_cell.length_a   1.000
_cell.length_b   1.000
_cell.length_c   1.000
_cell.angle_alpha   90.00
_cell.angle_beta   90.00
_cell.angle_gamma   90.00
#
_symmetry.space_group_name_H-M   'P 1'
#
loop_
_entity.id
_entity.type
_entity.pdbx_description
1 polymer ?
#
loop_
_entity_poly.entity_id
_entity_poly.type
_entity_poly.pdbx_seq_one_letter_code
_entity_poly.pdbx_strand_id
1 'polypeptide(L)'
;MPLLPTDDSGQRIQALRPGVAQMVPISAASHASAPFGPTTTVIRVVSSAHCFIAFGQAPFADANGHYLPASAPEYFRVEPGEMLATMRSTSDGTLHVSEMT
;
A
#
# COMPACT_ATOMS: atom_id res chain seq x y z
N MET A 1 14.47 0.98 -22.42
CA MET A 1 13.83 1.02 -21.09
C MET A 1 14.91 0.79 -20.05
N PRO A 2 15.08 1.67 -19.04
CA PRO A 2 16.00 1.34 -17.96
C PRO A 2 15.42 0.16 -17.17
N LEU A 3 16.24 -0.88 -16.99
CA LEU A 3 15.92 -2.05 -16.18
C LEU A 3 16.11 -1.66 -14.70
N LEU A 4 15.19 -2.11 -13.83
CA LEU A 4 15.35 -1.95 -12.38
C LEU A 4 16.66 -2.63 -11.92
N PRO A 5 17.33 -2.12 -10.87
CA PRO A 5 18.47 -2.79 -10.27
C PRO A 5 18.14 -4.25 -9.96
N THR A 6 19.00 -5.17 -10.38
CA THR A 6 18.84 -6.61 -10.13
C THR A 6 19.81 -7.08 -9.07
N ASP A 7 19.45 -8.11 -8.31
CA ASP A 7 20.39 -8.81 -7.43
C ASP A 7 21.34 -9.67 -8.25
N ASP A 8 22.28 -10.28 -7.54
CA ASP A 8 23.25 -11.21 -8.11
C ASP A 8 22.58 -12.46 -8.72
N SER A 9 21.29 -12.69 -8.48
CA SER A 9 20.48 -13.75 -9.08
C SER A 9 19.65 -13.28 -10.28
N GLY A 10 19.80 -12.02 -10.71
CA GLY A 10 19.06 -11.42 -11.82
C GLY A 10 17.60 -11.10 -11.49
N GLN A 11 17.19 -11.24 -10.23
CA GLN A 11 15.87 -10.82 -9.78
C GLN A 11 15.86 -9.31 -9.57
N ARG A 12 14.75 -8.65 -9.86
CA ARG A 12 14.61 -7.22 -9.63
C ARG A 12 14.65 -6.96 -8.12
N ILE A 13 15.66 -6.24 -7.63
CA ILE A 13 15.70 -5.78 -6.25
C ILE A 13 14.81 -4.56 -6.15
N GLN A 14 14.04 -4.52 -5.08
CA GLN A 14 13.53 -3.25 -4.63
C GLN A 14 14.65 -2.38 -4.07
N ALA A 15 15.05 -1.37 -4.84
CA ALA A 15 16.15 -0.47 -4.51
C ALA A 15 15.78 0.67 -3.55
N LEU A 16 14.53 0.74 -3.07
CA LEU A 16 14.04 1.83 -2.22
C LEU A 16 14.09 1.47 -0.74
N ARG A 17 14.47 2.44 0.10
CA ARG A 17 14.57 2.28 1.55
C ARG A 17 13.19 2.51 2.20
N PRO A 18 12.76 1.66 3.15
CA PRO A 18 11.58 1.95 3.95
C PRO A 18 11.79 3.20 4.83
N GLY A 19 10.83 4.11 4.80
CA GLY A 19 10.75 5.34 5.59
C GLY A 19 9.60 5.30 6.59
N VAL A 20 8.73 6.30 6.52
CA VAL A 20 7.57 6.43 7.41
C VAL A 20 6.66 5.22 7.28
N ALA A 21 6.25 4.65 8.42
CA ALA A 21 5.30 3.56 8.49
C ALA A 21 3.95 4.04 9.03
N GLN A 22 2.87 3.51 8.48
CA GLN A 22 1.51 3.78 8.91
C GLN A 22 0.76 2.46 9.11
N MET A 23 -0.20 2.47 10.03
CA MET A 23 -1.08 1.34 10.32
C MET A 23 -2.53 1.79 10.10
N VAL A 24 -3.25 1.10 9.23
CA VAL A 24 -4.67 1.39 8.94
C VAL A 24 -5.52 0.20 9.35
N PRO A 25 -6.58 0.38 10.15
CA PRO A 25 -7.48 -0.72 10.50
C PRO A 25 -8.24 -1.18 9.25
N ILE A 26 -8.35 -2.50 9.09
CA ILE A 26 -9.22 -3.10 8.07
C ILE A 26 -10.50 -3.53 8.79
N SER A 27 -11.65 -2.95 8.42
CA SER A 27 -12.95 -3.36 8.94
C SER A 27 -14.06 -3.17 7.89
N ALA A 28 -15.32 -3.28 8.30
CA ALA A 28 -16.48 -3.15 7.41
C ALA A 28 -16.60 -1.78 6.74
N ALA A 29 -16.03 -0.73 7.36
CA ALA A 29 -16.02 0.61 6.79
C ALA A 29 -14.67 0.90 6.12
N SER A 30 -14.69 1.81 5.14
CA SER A 30 -13.49 2.35 4.52
C SER A 30 -12.71 3.19 5.53
N HIS A 31 -11.44 2.86 5.75
CA HIS A 31 -10.50 3.63 6.57
C HIS A 31 -9.34 4.10 5.70
N ALA A 32 -9.04 5.40 5.75
CA ALA A 32 -7.91 5.99 5.05
C ALA A 32 -6.67 6.10 5.94
N SER A 33 -5.50 6.00 5.31
CA SER A 33 -4.21 6.35 5.90
C SER A 33 -4.11 7.87 6.13
N ALA A 34 -3.05 8.31 6.79
CA ALA A 34 -2.65 9.71 6.70
C ALA A 34 -2.07 10.00 5.31
N PRO A 35 -2.08 11.27 4.85
CA PRO A 35 -1.41 11.66 3.61
C PRO A 35 0.05 11.22 3.59
N PHE A 36 0.51 10.67 2.47
CA PHE A 36 1.91 10.34 2.26
C PHE A 36 2.76 11.61 2.21
N GLY A 37 4.04 11.47 2.58
CA GLY A 37 4.99 12.56 2.58
C GLY A 37 5.15 13.24 1.21
N PRO A 38 5.63 14.49 1.20
CA PRO A 38 5.71 15.33 -0.01
C PRO A 38 6.68 14.81 -1.09
N THR A 39 7.52 13.83 -0.76
CA THR A 39 8.47 13.19 -1.69
C THR A 39 8.15 11.71 -1.95
N THR A 40 7.09 11.19 -1.34
CA THR A 40 6.75 9.78 -1.44
C THR A 40 6.09 9.50 -2.77
N THR A 41 6.70 8.59 -3.52
CA THR A 41 6.19 8.17 -4.84
C THR A 41 5.92 6.67 -4.91
N VAL A 42 6.41 5.89 -3.95
CA VAL A 42 6.16 4.46 -3.86
C VAL A 42 5.83 4.10 -2.42
N ILE A 43 4.85 3.22 -2.24
CA ILE A 43 4.56 2.60 -0.95
C ILE A 43 4.67 1.08 -1.04
N ARG A 44 5.01 0.47 0.10
CA ARG A 44 4.82 -0.95 0.38
C ARG A 44 3.56 -1.14 1.19
N VAL A 45 2.77 -2.15 0.87
CA VAL A 45 1.63 -2.56 1.71
C VAL A 45 1.69 -4.04 2.02
N VAL A 46 1.30 -4.40 3.25
CA VAL A 46 1.06 -5.79 3.67
C VAL A 46 -0.17 -5.80 4.57
N SER A 47 -1.15 -6.63 4.27
CA SER A 47 -2.35 -6.79 5.10
C SER A 47 -2.32 -8.08 5.92
N SER A 48 -2.94 -8.05 7.09
CA SER A 48 -3.18 -9.27 7.89
C SER A 48 -4.46 -10.01 7.49
N ALA A 49 -5.31 -9.40 6.65
CA ALA A 49 -6.56 -9.96 6.14
C ALA A 49 -6.79 -9.50 4.70
N HIS A 50 -7.57 -10.28 3.94
CA HIS A 50 -7.96 -9.92 2.58
C HIS A 50 -8.80 -8.64 2.59
N CYS A 51 -8.42 -7.65 1.80
CA CYS A 51 -9.08 -6.36 1.78
C CYS A 51 -9.19 -5.78 0.38
N PHE A 52 -9.99 -4.74 0.25
CA PHE A 52 -10.02 -3.87 -0.91
C PHE A 52 -9.28 -2.58 -0.59
N ILE A 53 -8.63 -1.99 -1.59
CA ILE A 53 -7.87 -0.74 -1.48
C ILE A 53 -8.26 0.28 -2.56
N ALA A 54 -8.08 1.55 -2.24
CA ALA A 54 -8.24 2.67 -3.17
C ALA A 54 -7.22 3.78 -2.86
N PHE A 55 -6.83 4.56 -3.87
CA PHE A 55 -5.84 5.64 -3.76
C PHE A 55 -6.46 6.98 -4.13
N GLY A 56 -5.92 8.08 -3.59
CA GLY A 56 -6.29 9.43 -3.98
C GLY A 56 -6.20 10.45 -2.84
N GLN A 57 -6.67 11.67 -3.07
CA GLN A 57 -6.68 12.76 -2.07
C GLN A 57 -7.82 12.65 -1.05
N ALA A 58 -8.84 11.85 -1.33
CA ALA A 58 -9.92 11.51 -0.41
C ALA A 58 -10.46 10.12 -0.79
N PRO A 59 -9.63 9.06 -0.67
CA PRO A 59 -9.97 7.76 -1.21
C PRO A 59 -11.08 7.10 -0.39
N PHE A 60 -11.90 6.29 -1.07
CA PHE A 60 -12.92 5.48 -0.46
C PHE A 60 -12.81 4.06 -1.02
N ALA A 61 -12.51 3.09 -0.15
CA ALA A 61 -12.43 1.68 -0.53
C ALA A 61 -13.83 1.05 -0.46
N ASP A 62 -14.20 0.33 -1.51
CA ASP A 62 -15.44 -0.44 -1.58
C ASP A 62 -15.18 -1.86 -2.12
N ALA A 63 -16.22 -2.69 -2.16
CA ALA A 63 -16.10 -4.10 -2.58
C ALA A 63 -15.84 -4.29 -4.08
N ASN A 64 -15.94 -3.23 -4.89
CA ASN A 64 -15.57 -3.21 -6.31
C ASN A 64 -14.14 -2.68 -6.52
N GLY A 65 -13.46 -2.26 -5.45
CA GLY A 65 -12.10 -1.75 -5.48
C GLY A 65 -11.03 -2.81 -5.77
N HIS A 66 -9.77 -2.40 -5.68
CA HIS A 66 -8.65 -3.30 -5.92
C HIS A 66 -8.51 -4.30 -4.78
N TYR A 67 -8.52 -5.60 -5.08
CA TYR A 67 -8.32 -6.63 -4.07
C TYR A 67 -6.84 -6.77 -3.69
N LEU A 68 -6.55 -6.80 -2.40
CA LEU A 68 -5.24 -7.05 -1.83
C LEU A 68 -5.28 -8.34 -0.99
N PRO A 69 -4.50 -9.38 -1.35
CA PRO A 69 -4.43 -10.61 -0.58
C PRO A 69 -3.69 -10.42 0.76
N ALA A 70 -4.12 -11.17 1.78
CA ALA A 70 -3.46 -11.19 3.08
C ALA A 70 -2.04 -11.76 3.00
N SER A 71 -1.15 -11.28 3.87
CA SER A 71 0.22 -11.80 4.10
C SER A 71 1.14 -11.76 2.87
N ALA A 72 0.79 -10.97 1.85
CA ALA A 72 1.60 -10.75 0.67
C ALA A 72 1.99 -9.26 0.58
N PRO A 73 3.29 -8.94 0.40
CA PRO A 73 3.71 -7.58 0.14
C PRO A 73 3.43 -7.17 -1.30
N GLU A 74 2.82 -6.00 -1.46
CA GLU A 74 2.67 -5.33 -2.75
C GLU A 74 3.26 -3.92 -2.70
N TYR A 75 3.63 -3.41 -3.87
CA TYR A 75 4.20 -2.08 -4.03
C TYR A 75 3.42 -1.29 -5.05
N PHE A 76 3.05 -0.08 -4.69
CA PHE A 76 2.23 0.79 -5.51
C PHE A 76 2.93 2.12 -5.73
N ARG A 77 2.86 2.61 -6.97
CA ARG A 77 3.13 4.00 -7.28
C ARG A 77 2.01 4.85 -6.67
N VAL A 78 2.38 5.96 -6.05
CA VAL A 78 1.47 6.98 -5.53
C VAL A 78 1.96 8.36 -5.93
N GLU A 79 1.10 9.36 -5.79
CA GLU A 79 1.48 10.77 -5.87
C GLU A 79 1.64 11.38 -4.47
N PRO A 80 2.55 12.36 -4.29
CA PRO A 80 2.74 13.01 -3.01
C PRO A 80 1.45 13.58 -2.40
N GLY A 81 1.26 13.36 -1.10
CA GLY A 81 0.05 13.80 -0.39
C GLY A 81 -1.19 12.94 -0.63
N GLU A 82 -1.15 11.94 -1.52
CA GLU A 82 -2.24 10.96 -1.59
C GLU A 82 -2.35 10.16 -0.30
N MET A 83 -3.50 9.51 -0.15
CA MET A 83 -3.79 8.55 0.89
C MET A 83 -4.13 7.21 0.25
N LEU A 84 -4.08 6.16 1.05
CA LEU A 84 -4.66 4.87 0.72
C LEU A 84 -5.83 4.58 1.66
N ALA A 85 -6.96 4.17 1.11
CA ALA A 85 -8.08 3.63 1.87
C ALA A 85 -8.11 2.11 1.79
N THR A 86 -8.63 1.47 2.85
CA THR A 86 -8.87 0.04 2.87
C THR A 86 -10.20 -0.32 3.55
N MET A 87 -10.80 -1.42 3.09
CA MET A 87 -11.99 -2.02 3.66
C MET A 87 -11.86 -3.54 3.60
N ARG A 88 -12.39 -4.26 4.58
CA ARG A 88 -12.34 -5.73 4.61
C ARG A 88 -13.01 -6.34 3.38
N SER A 89 -12.48 -7.48 2.94
CA SER A 89 -13.24 -8.38 2.07
C SER A 89 -14.23 -9.21 2.91
N THR A 90 -13.74 -9.89 3.94
CA THR A 90 -14.57 -10.77 4.79
C THR A 90 -14.28 -10.61 6.29
N SER A 91 -13.01 -10.63 6.68
CA SER A 91 -12.57 -10.48 8.09
C SER A 91 -11.85 -9.17 8.33
N ASP A 92 -11.96 -8.68 9.56
CA ASP A 92 -11.21 -7.51 10.02
C ASP A 92 -9.71 -7.83 10.12
N GLY A 93 -8.89 -6.79 10.17
CA GLY A 93 -7.44 -6.93 10.24
C GLY A 93 -6.73 -5.58 10.29
N THR A 94 -5.51 -5.57 9.77
CA THR A 94 -4.65 -4.39 9.78
C THR A 94 -3.86 -4.34 8.48
N LEU A 95 -3.79 -3.16 7.90
CA LEU A 95 -2.94 -2.85 6.77
C LEU A 95 -1.70 -2.09 7.26
N HIS A 96 -0.53 -2.65 6.99
CA HIS A 96 0.75 -2.00 7.24
C HIS A 96 1.22 -1.33 5.95
N VAL A 97 1.40 -0.02 6.01
CA VAL A 97 1.88 0.79 4.89
C VAL A 97 3.27 1.31 5.23
N SER A 98 4.21 1.26 4.29
CA SER A 98 5.53 1.88 4.43
C SER A 98 5.83 2.74 3.22
N GLU A 99 6.12 4.01 3.44
CA GLU A 99 6.58 4.92 2.41
C GLU A 99 8.01 4.56 2.02
N MET A 100 8.30 4.51 0.72
CA MET A 100 9.58 4.05 0.19
C MET A 100 10.34 5.25 -0.41
N THR A 101 11.61 5.44 0.01
CA THR A 101 12.46 6.59 -0.35
C THR A 101 13.77 6.18 -0.99
#